data_AF-A0A3A8MXK1-F1
#
_entry.id   AF-A0A3A8MXK1-F1
#
_cell.length_a   1.000
_cell.length_b   1.000
_cell.length_c   1.000
_cell.angle_alpha   90.00
_cell.angle_beta   90.00
_cell.angle_gamma   90.00
#
_symmetry.space_group_name_H-M   'P 1'
#
loop_
_entity.id
_entity.type
_entity.pdbx_description
1 polymer ?
#
loop_
_entity_poly.entity_id
_entity_poly.type
_entity_poly.pdbx_seq_one_letter_code
_entity_poly.pdbx_strand_id
1 'polypeptide(L)'
;MRSAGLTPWQPPAAFGEYRLLQPLGRGAMGEVYLAHDTVLDRLVAVKFIAGVAPDEVQRERFRTEARAIARVQHPNVVGIHRVGEVGDRPYLVSEFLRGDSLDRLPRPVPWERVLEIGIGLSRGLAAAHRQGVLHRDLKPANALLTEDGQVKLLDFGVAKLLDVAMAPVGPGLLPERQAGG
;
A
#
# COMPACT_ATOMS: atom_id res chain seq x y z
N MET A 1 -24.61 5.59 30.64
CA MET A 1 -24.20 6.24 29.38
C MET A 1 -24.10 5.15 28.33
N ARG A 2 -24.95 5.20 27.29
CA ARG A 2 -24.97 4.19 26.22
C ARG A 2 -23.77 4.44 25.30
N SER A 3 -22.93 3.43 25.14
CA SER A 3 -21.91 3.35 24.11
C SER A 3 -22.56 3.56 22.75
N ALA A 4 -22.30 4.70 22.12
CA ALA A 4 -22.67 4.93 20.73
C ALA A 4 -21.91 3.89 19.89
N GLY A 5 -22.64 2.90 19.37
CA GLY A 5 -22.09 1.91 18.47
C GLY A 5 -21.52 2.63 17.25
N LEU A 6 -20.20 2.64 17.11
CA LEU A 6 -19.54 3.08 15.89
C LEU A 6 -20.01 2.16 14.78
N THR A 7 -20.95 2.61 13.95
CA THR A 7 -21.28 1.91 12.72
C THR A 7 -20.00 1.82 11.91
N PRO A 8 -19.53 0.62 11.56
CA PRO A 8 -18.33 0.49 10.76
C PRO A 8 -18.55 1.23 9.46
N TRP A 9 -17.66 2.16 9.14
CA TRP A 9 -17.71 2.90 7.87
C TRP A 9 -17.77 1.90 6.71
N GLN A 10 -18.71 2.12 5.80
CA GLN A 10 -18.87 1.33 4.59
C GLN A 10 -18.53 2.19 3.39
N PRO A 11 -17.75 1.68 2.42
CA PRO A 11 -17.49 2.41 1.21
C PRO A 11 -18.78 2.58 0.39
N PRO A 12 -18.95 3.71 -0.32
CA PRO A 12 -20.07 3.87 -1.22
C PRO A 12 -19.94 2.91 -2.42
N ALA A 13 -21.07 2.47 -2.98
CA ALA A 13 -21.07 1.60 -4.17
C ALA A 13 -20.35 2.23 -5.39
N ALA A 14 -20.31 3.56 -5.46
CA ALA A 14 -19.54 4.31 -6.43
C ALA A 14 -19.08 5.64 -5.84
N PHE A 15 -17.96 6.17 -6.35
CA PHE A 15 -17.43 7.49 -6.00
C PHE A 15 -16.56 8.02 -7.14
N GLY A 16 -16.68 9.31 -7.46
CA GLY A 16 -16.00 9.87 -8.62
C GLY A 16 -16.28 9.06 -9.89
N GLU A 17 -15.21 8.59 -10.53
CA GLU A 17 -15.26 7.80 -11.78
C GLU A 17 -15.25 6.27 -11.52
N TYR A 18 -15.27 5.84 -10.26
CA TYR A 18 -15.11 4.44 -9.87
C TYR A 18 -16.41 3.81 -9.37
N ARG A 19 -16.76 2.65 -9.92
CA ARG A 19 -17.83 1.78 -9.42
C ARG A 19 -17.23 0.57 -8.73
N LEU A 20 -17.50 0.38 -7.44
CA LEU A 20 -17.05 -0.80 -6.71
C LEU A 20 -17.83 -2.04 -7.15
N LEU A 21 -17.12 -3.16 -7.34
CA LEU A 21 -17.69 -4.41 -7.81
C LEU A 21 -17.73 -5.46 -6.70
N GLN A 22 -16.57 -5.82 -6.13
CA GLN A 22 -16.48 -6.84 -5.08
C GLN A 22 -15.24 -6.61 -4.19
N PRO A 23 -15.28 -7.01 -2.92
CA PRO A 23 -14.10 -7.00 -2.06
C PRO A 23 -13.06 -8.02 -2.56
N LEU A 24 -11.79 -7.63 -2.56
CA LEU A 24 -10.63 -8.49 -2.88
C LEU A 24 -9.92 -8.96 -1.61
N GLY A 25 -9.95 -8.15 -0.56
CA GLY A 25 -9.30 -8.50 0.70
C GLY A 25 -9.48 -7.43 1.77
N ARG A 26 -9.28 -7.84 3.02
CA ARG A 26 -9.28 -6.96 4.19
C ARG A 26 -8.05 -7.25 5.02
N GLY A 27 -7.31 -6.20 5.37
CA GLY A 27 -6.14 -6.27 6.24
C GLY A 27 -6.22 -5.22 7.35
N ALA A 28 -5.20 -5.20 8.20
CA ALA A 28 -5.09 -4.21 9.28
C ALA A 28 -5.12 -2.76 8.77
N MET A 29 -4.62 -2.54 7.55
CA MET A 29 -4.43 -1.22 6.95
C MET A 29 -5.61 -0.75 6.08
N GLY A 30 -6.67 -1.55 5.93
CA GLY A 30 -7.74 -1.22 5.01
C GLY A 30 -8.45 -2.38 4.35
N GLU A 31 -9.41 -2.01 3.52
CA GLU A 31 -10.16 -2.91 2.64
C GLU A 31 -9.80 -2.60 1.18
N VAL A 32 -9.59 -3.65 0.40
CA VAL A 32 -9.29 -3.58 -1.03
C VAL A 32 -10.49 -4.10 -1.81
N TYR A 33 -10.93 -3.35 -2.80
CA TYR A 33 -12.05 -3.68 -3.67
C TYR A 33 -11.60 -3.71 -5.13
N LEU A 34 -12.17 -4.63 -5.90
CA LEU A 34 -12.18 -4.55 -7.34
C LEU A 34 -13.18 -3.46 -7.72
N ALA A 35 -12.79 -2.57 -8.63
CA ALA A 35 -13.65 -1.53 -9.15
C ALA A 35 -13.51 -1.39 -10.67
N HIS A 36 -14.52 -0.80 -11.29
CA HIS A 36 -14.50 -0.38 -12.68
C HIS A 36 -14.26 1.13 -12.74
N ASP A 37 -13.16 1.53 -13.40
CA ASP A 37 -12.91 2.89 -13.84
C ASP A 37 -13.80 3.14 -15.06
N THR A 38 -14.86 3.93 -14.86
CA THR A 38 -15.92 4.14 -15.86
C THR A 38 -15.52 5.08 -16.98
N VAL A 39 -14.44 5.85 -16.81
CA VAL A 39 -13.93 6.79 -17.82
C VAL A 39 -12.92 6.10 -18.73
N LEU A 40 -11.99 5.34 -18.16
CA LEU A 40 -10.97 4.60 -18.92
C LEU A 40 -11.40 3.18 -19.30
N ASP A 41 -12.61 2.79 -18.91
CA ASP A 41 -13.22 1.48 -19.15
C ASP A 41 -12.31 0.28 -18.79
N ARG A 42 -11.84 0.26 -17.55
CA ARG A 42 -10.91 -0.78 -17.07
C ARG A 42 -11.13 -1.18 -15.62
N LEU A 43 -10.69 -2.39 -15.28
CA LEU A 43 -10.66 -2.83 -13.89
C LEU A 43 -9.47 -2.24 -13.14
N VAL A 44 -9.70 -1.84 -11.89
CA VAL A 44 -8.70 -1.29 -10.98
C VAL A 44 -8.89 -1.86 -9.57
N ALA A 45 -7.83 -1.82 -8.76
CA ALA A 45 -7.92 -2.12 -7.34
C ALA A 45 -8.01 -0.81 -6.55
N VAL A 46 -9.01 -0.70 -5.67
CA VAL A 46 -9.23 0.45 -4.79
C VAL A 46 -8.99 0.03 -3.35
N LYS A 47 -8.01 0.65 -2.69
CA LYS A 47 -7.72 0.42 -1.27
C LYS A 47 -8.20 1.61 -0.45
N PHE A 48 -9.13 1.38 0.47
CA PHE A 48 -9.55 2.36 1.47
C PHE A 48 -8.77 2.18 2.76
N ILE A 49 -8.21 3.25 3.30
CA ILE A 49 -7.38 3.15 4.52
C ILE A 49 -8.30 3.12 5.76
N ALA A 50 -8.16 2.10 6.60
CA ALA A 50 -9.00 1.92 7.79
C ALA A 50 -8.62 2.87 8.93
N GLY A 51 -9.61 3.28 9.73
CA GLY A 51 -9.41 3.94 11.03
C GLY A 51 -8.89 5.38 11.00
N VAL A 52 -8.63 5.96 9.83
CA VAL A 52 -7.98 7.28 9.75
C VAL A 52 -8.98 8.40 9.48
N ALA A 53 -8.98 9.42 10.33
CA ALA A 53 -9.42 10.78 10.03
C ALA A 53 -8.17 11.67 10.17
N PRO A 54 -7.27 11.65 9.17
CA PRO A 54 -5.94 12.21 9.34
C PRO A 54 -6.00 13.73 9.47
N ASP A 55 -5.11 14.28 10.31
CA ASP A 55 -4.86 15.72 10.33
C ASP A 55 -4.22 16.17 9.01
N GLU A 56 -4.13 17.49 8.80
CA GLU A 56 -3.63 18.04 7.55
C GLU A 56 -2.16 17.64 7.28
N VAL A 57 -1.35 17.48 8.33
CA VAL A 57 0.06 17.08 8.20
C VAL A 57 0.16 15.63 7.73
N GLN A 58 -0.67 14.75 8.27
CA GLN A 58 -0.77 13.35 7.87
C GLN A 58 -1.31 13.22 6.45
N ARG A 59 -2.33 14.01 6.07
CA ARG A 59 -2.86 14.06 4.70
C ARG A 59 -1.79 14.47 3.71
N GLU A 60 -1.03 15.53 3.99
CA GLU A 60 0.00 16.02 3.08
C GLU A 60 1.18 15.04 2.94
N ARG A 61 1.59 14.39 4.04
CA ARG A 61 2.60 13.31 4.00
C ARG A 61 2.13 12.14 3.17
N PHE A 62 0.90 11.68 3.38
CA PHE A 62 0.30 10.61 2.58
C PHE A 62 0.25 10.96 1.10
N ARG A 63 -0.22 12.16 0.75
CA ARG A 63 -0.26 12.65 -0.65
C ARG A 63 1.13 12.73 -1.26
N THR A 64 2.13 13.23 -0.51
CA THR A 64 3.51 13.35 -0.99
C THR A 64 4.12 11.99 -1.32
N GLU A 65 3.98 11.02 -0.43
CA GLU A 65 4.56 9.68 -0.59
C GLU A 65 3.80 8.87 -1.64
N ALA A 66 2.47 8.98 -1.67
CA ALA A 66 1.64 8.45 -2.76
C ALA A 66 2.10 8.96 -4.14
N ARG A 67 2.35 10.26 -4.27
CA ARG A 67 2.86 10.86 -5.52
C ARG A 67 4.24 10.34 -5.87
N ALA A 68 5.13 10.13 -4.90
CA ALA A 68 6.45 9.55 -5.14
C ALA A 68 6.34 8.12 -5.68
N ILE A 69 5.46 7.30 -5.11
CA ILE A 69 5.20 5.92 -5.59
C ILE A 69 4.55 5.92 -6.98
N ALA A 70 3.60 6.82 -7.25
CA ALA A 70 2.96 6.92 -8.55
C ALA A 70 3.94 7.28 -9.69
N ARG A 71 5.10 7.87 -9.37
CA ARG A 71 6.18 8.11 -10.35
C ARG A 71 7.02 6.86 -10.65
N VAL A 72 6.92 5.82 -9.83
CA VAL A 72 7.64 4.56 -10.03
C VAL A 72 6.94 3.76 -11.12
N GLN A 73 7.40 3.92 -12.36
CA GLN A 73 6.97 3.10 -13.48
C GLN A 73 7.99 1.99 -13.70
N HIS A 74 7.63 0.76 -13.34
CA HIS A 74 8.53 -0.40 -13.47
C HIS A 74 7.72 -1.70 -13.57
N PRO A 75 8.12 -2.69 -14.41
CA PRO A 75 7.38 -3.93 -14.58
C PRO A 75 7.21 -4.75 -13.29
N ASN A 76 8.12 -4.61 -12.32
CA ASN A 76 8.06 -5.30 -11.02
C ASN A 76 7.46 -4.46 -9.88
N VAL A 77 6.79 -3.34 -10.18
CA VAL A 77 6.09 -2.50 -9.20
C VAL A 77 4.66 -2.28 -9.68
N VAL A 78 3.67 -2.43 -8.79
CA VAL A 78 2.28 -2.14 -9.14
C VAL A 78 2.12 -0.66 -9.53
N GLY A 79 1.44 -0.40 -10.64
CA GLY A 79 1.16 0.97 -11.06
C GLY A 79 0.12 1.63 -10.15
N ILE A 80 0.41 2.82 -9.65
CA ILE A 80 -0.58 3.66 -8.95
C ILE A 80 -1.22 4.61 -9.95
N HIS A 81 -2.55 4.61 -10.01
CA HIS A 81 -3.31 5.43 -10.94
C HIS A 81 -3.85 6.71 -10.30
N ARG A 82 -4.29 6.64 -9.04
CA ARG A 82 -4.85 7.78 -8.32
C ARG A 82 -4.69 7.63 -6.82
N VAL A 83 -4.61 8.77 -6.15
CA VAL A 83 -4.82 8.88 -4.70
C VAL A 83 -5.80 10.02 -4.45
N GLY A 84 -6.68 9.85 -3.46
CA GLY A 84 -7.70 10.83 -3.13
C GLY A 84 -8.39 10.54 -1.81
N GLU A 85 -9.50 11.23 -1.57
CA GLU A 85 -10.32 11.09 -0.37
C GLU A 85 -11.80 10.96 -0.77
N VAL A 86 -12.54 10.12 -0.05
CA VAL A 86 -14.00 10.01 -0.14
C VAL A 86 -14.56 10.29 1.25
N GLY A 87 -15.20 11.45 1.41
CA GLY A 87 -15.41 12.04 2.72
C GLY A 87 -14.05 12.30 3.39
N ASP A 88 -13.87 11.81 4.62
CA ASP A 88 -12.59 11.91 5.35
C ASP A 88 -11.70 10.67 5.23
N ARG A 89 -12.04 9.72 4.35
CA ARG A 89 -11.29 8.47 4.21
C ARG A 89 -10.37 8.51 3.00
N PRO A 90 -9.04 8.43 3.18
CA PRO A 90 -8.10 8.31 2.08
C PRO A 90 -8.28 6.99 1.32
N TYR A 91 -8.08 7.06 0.01
CA TYR A 91 -8.04 5.90 -0.86
C TYR A 91 -6.88 5.97 -1.85
N LEU A 92 -6.48 4.80 -2.33
CA LEU A 92 -5.50 4.62 -3.40
C LEU A 92 -6.09 3.69 -4.47
N VAL A 93 -5.91 4.08 -5.73
CA VAL A 93 -6.30 3.30 -6.91
C VAL A 93 -5.04 2.82 -7.60
N SER A 94 -4.95 1.52 -7.82
CA SER A 94 -3.82 0.89 -8.51
C SER A 94 -4.31 0.01 -9.67
N GLU A 95 -3.34 -0.43 -10.47
CA GLU A 95 -3.50 -1.53 -11.41
C GLU A 95 -4.18 -2.71 -10.72
N PHE A 96 -5.19 -3.30 -11.37
CA PHE A 96 -5.74 -4.58 -10.97
C PHE A 96 -4.89 -5.69 -11.59
N LEU A 97 -4.28 -6.51 -10.74
CA LEU A 97 -3.41 -7.60 -11.16
C LEU A 97 -4.11 -8.94 -10.98
N ARG A 98 -4.02 -9.79 -12.00
CA ARG A 98 -4.43 -11.20 -11.92
C ARG A 98 -3.23 -12.06 -11.58
N GLY A 99 -3.42 -13.00 -10.67
CA GLY A 99 -2.38 -13.90 -10.20
C GLY A 99 -2.45 -14.13 -8.69
N ASP A 100 -1.40 -14.74 -8.16
CA ASP A 100 -1.36 -15.21 -6.78
C ASP A 100 -0.31 -14.47 -5.95
N SER A 101 -0.69 -14.17 -4.71
CA SER A 101 0.26 -13.65 -3.71
C SER A 101 1.36 -14.68 -3.42
N LEU A 102 2.60 -14.23 -3.23
CA LEU A 102 3.74 -15.13 -3.04
C LEU A 102 3.61 -15.98 -1.76
N ASP A 103 2.87 -15.51 -0.76
CA ASP A 103 2.59 -16.27 0.47
C ASP A 103 1.70 -17.51 0.26
N ARG A 104 0.94 -17.54 -0.84
CA ARG A 104 0.03 -18.62 -1.23
C ARG A 104 0.63 -19.60 -2.24
N LEU A 105 1.87 -19.37 -2.68
CA LEU A 105 2.51 -20.28 -3.63
C LEU A 105 2.67 -21.68 -3.03
N PRO A 106 2.39 -22.74 -3.81
CA PRO A 106 2.65 -24.12 -3.42
C PRO A 106 4.13 -24.32 -3.07
N ARG A 107 4.40 -25.07 -2.00
CA ARG A 107 5.75 -25.37 -1.54
C ARG A 107 6.05 -26.86 -1.69
N PRO A 108 7.30 -27.25 -2.01
CA PRO A 108 8.46 -26.38 -2.24
C PRO A 108 8.40 -25.65 -3.60
N VAL A 109 9.01 -24.46 -3.67
CA VAL A 109 9.20 -23.72 -4.93
C VAL A 109 10.60 -24.07 -5.48
N PRO A 110 10.74 -24.42 -6.78
CA PRO A 110 12.04 -24.66 -7.40
C PRO A 110 12.99 -23.46 -7.22
N TRP A 111 14.27 -23.71 -6.96
CA TRP A 111 15.21 -22.64 -6.60
C TRP A 111 15.43 -21.66 -7.75
N GLU A 112 15.37 -22.13 -9.01
CA GLU A 112 15.43 -21.30 -10.21
C GLU A 112 14.30 -20.28 -10.20
N ARG A 113 13.09 -20.73 -9.84
CA ARG A 113 11.91 -19.87 -9.76
C ARG A 113 12.02 -18.87 -8.61
N VAL A 114 12.56 -19.29 -7.46
CA VAL A 114 12.86 -18.38 -6.34
C VAL A 114 13.87 -17.31 -6.77
N LEU A 115 14.91 -17.67 -7.52
CA LEU A 115 15.91 -16.75 -8.03
C LEU A 115 15.30 -15.72 -9.00
N GLU A 116 14.48 -16.16 -9.95
CA GLU A 116 13.75 -15.27 -10.87
C GLU A 116 12.88 -14.25 -10.12
N ILE A 117 12.10 -14.74 -9.15
CA ILE A 117 11.27 -13.89 -8.28
C ILE A 117 12.14 -12.91 -7.52
N GLY A 118 13.23 -13.37 -6.89
CA GLY A 118 14.16 -12.53 -6.15
C GLY A 118 14.74 -11.40 -7.00
N ILE A 119 15.18 -11.71 -8.22
CA ILE A 119 15.69 -10.72 -9.18
C ILE A 119 14.61 -9.68 -9.52
N GLY A 120 13.38 -10.11 -9.81
CA GLY A 120 12.27 -9.20 -10.10
C GLY A 120 11.96 -8.26 -8.94
N LEU A 121 11.86 -8.80 -7.72
CA LEU A 121 11.65 -8.01 -6.51
C LEU A 121 12.78 -7.00 -6.28
N SER A 122 14.04 -7.41 -6.43
CA SER A 122 15.19 -6.51 -6.31
C SER A 122 15.19 -5.40 -7.35
N ARG A 123 14.83 -5.69 -8.61
CA ARG A 123 14.68 -4.68 -9.66
C ARG A 123 13.59 -3.67 -9.32
N GLY A 124 12.43 -4.15 -8.84
CA GLY A 124 11.33 -3.30 -8.38
C GLY A 124 11.72 -2.39 -7.21
N LEU A 125 12.37 -2.94 -6.19
CA LEU A 125 12.88 -2.14 -5.05
C LEU A 125 13.90 -1.10 -5.50
N ALA A 126 14.85 -1.48 -6.36
CA ALA A 126 15.84 -0.55 -6.89
C ALA A 126 15.18 0.61 -7.67
N ALA A 127 14.12 0.33 -8.43
CA ALA A 127 13.34 1.36 -9.12
C ALA A 127 12.65 2.32 -8.15
N ALA A 128 12.03 1.80 -7.08
CA ALA A 128 11.43 2.62 -6.04
C ALA A 128 12.46 3.47 -5.29
N HIS A 129 13.60 2.88 -4.92
CA HIS A 129 14.67 3.57 -4.19
C HIS A 129 15.26 4.74 -5.00
N ARG A 130 15.38 4.61 -6.34
CA ARG A 130 15.80 5.72 -7.21
C ARG A 130 14.84 6.92 -7.18
N GLN A 131 13.58 6.71 -6.80
CA GLN A 131 12.58 7.75 -6.62
C GLN A 131 12.45 8.19 -5.15
N GLY A 132 13.37 7.76 -4.26
CA GLY A 132 13.35 8.08 -2.83
C GLY A 132 12.26 7.34 -2.03
N VAL A 133 11.64 6.32 -2.62
CA VAL A 133 10.52 5.58 -2.02
C VAL A 133 11.05 4.34 -1.31
N LEU A 134 10.67 4.15 -0.04
CA LEU A 134 10.92 2.91 0.71
C LEU A 134 9.64 2.07 0.79
N HIS A 135 9.74 0.75 0.60
CA HIS A 135 8.57 -0.14 0.70
C HIS A 135 7.99 -0.23 2.12
N ARG A 136 8.85 -0.29 3.15
CA ARG A 136 8.51 -0.33 4.59
C ARG A 136 7.63 -1.52 5.07
N ASP A 137 7.26 -2.45 4.19
CA ASP A 137 6.47 -3.64 4.55
C ASP A 137 6.74 -4.82 3.60
N LEU A 138 8.01 -5.04 3.24
CA LEU A 138 8.36 -6.09 2.29
C LEU A 138 8.17 -7.48 2.94
N LYS A 139 7.25 -8.27 2.38
CA LYS A 139 6.94 -9.65 2.78
C LYS A 139 6.24 -10.38 1.63
N PRO A 140 6.19 -11.72 1.61
CA PRO A 140 5.55 -12.48 0.53
C PRO A 140 4.09 -12.08 0.26
N ALA A 141 3.33 -11.71 1.29
CA ALA A 141 1.93 -11.26 1.17
C ALA A 141 1.77 -9.90 0.43
N ASN A 142 2.84 -9.12 0.27
CA ASN A 142 2.86 -7.84 -0.45
C ASN A 142 3.59 -7.95 -1.80
N ALA A 143 3.67 -9.16 -2.34
CA ALA A 143 4.18 -9.41 -3.68
C ALA A 143 3.25 -10.40 -4.38
N LEU A 144 2.99 -10.16 -5.66
CA LEU A 144 2.10 -10.98 -6.46
C LEU A 144 2.86 -11.53 -7.67
N LEU A 145 2.65 -12.81 -7.94
CA LEU A 145 3.05 -13.45 -9.17
C LEU A 145 1.88 -13.40 -10.15
N THR A 146 2.06 -12.64 -11.23
CA THR A 146 1.04 -12.49 -12.26
C THR A 146 0.86 -13.78 -13.06
N GLU A 147 -0.29 -13.92 -13.72
CA GLU A 147 -0.56 -15.04 -14.65
C GLU A 147 0.50 -15.13 -15.77
N ASP A 148 1.04 -13.99 -16.20
CA ASP A 148 2.14 -13.91 -17.19
C ASP A 148 3.53 -14.24 -16.59
N GLY A 149 3.58 -14.70 -15.34
CA GLY A 149 4.79 -15.16 -14.67
C GLY A 149 5.72 -14.06 -14.16
N GLN A 150 5.31 -12.79 -14.19
CA GLN A 150 6.07 -11.66 -13.64
C GLN A 150 5.73 -11.43 -12.16
N VAL A 151 6.73 -11.15 -11.33
CA VAL A 151 6.51 -10.71 -9.94
C VAL A 151 6.33 -9.19 -9.88
N LYS A 152 5.36 -8.73 -9.08
CA LYS A 152 5.11 -7.32 -8.80
C LYS A 152 5.04 -7.06 -7.31
N LEU A 153 5.75 -6.02 -6.86
CA LEU A 153 5.64 -5.46 -5.52
C LEU A 153 4.32 -4.70 -5.39
N LEU A 154 3.59 -4.99 -4.31
CA LEU A 154 2.34 -4.35 -3.93
C LEU A 154 2.53 -3.53 -2.65
N ASP A 155 1.54 -2.69 -2.32
CA ASP A 155 1.38 -2.17 -0.95
C ASP A 155 2.65 -1.56 -0.34
N PHE A 156 3.28 -0.64 -1.08
CA PHE A 156 4.22 0.31 -0.49
C PHE A 156 3.52 0.96 0.71
N GLY A 157 4.17 0.98 1.87
CA GLY A 157 3.54 1.25 3.17
C GLY A 157 3.04 2.69 3.38
N VAL A 158 2.43 3.33 2.38
CA VAL A 158 1.84 4.67 2.44
C VAL A 158 0.81 4.75 3.55
N ALA A 159 0.04 3.69 3.76
CA ALA A 159 -0.91 3.63 4.86
C ALA A 159 -0.21 3.69 6.24
N LYS A 160 1.03 3.20 6.37
CA LYS A 160 1.79 3.30 7.63
C LYS A 160 2.11 4.74 7.99
N LEU A 161 2.15 5.66 7.02
CA LEU A 161 2.36 7.09 7.26
C LEU A 161 1.19 7.74 8.00
N LEU A 162 0.00 7.17 7.85
CA LEU A 162 -1.21 7.61 8.54
C LEU A 162 -1.28 7.04 9.96
N ASP A 163 -0.60 5.93 10.23
CA ASP A 163 -0.54 5.26 11.55
C ASP A 163 0.52 5.85 12.51
N VAL A 164 1.48 6.67 12.03
CA VAL A 164 2.64 7.15 12.84
C VAL A 164 2.27 8.12 13.98
N ALA A 165 0.99 8.31 14.31
CA ALA A 165 0.57 9.11 15.45
C ALA A 165 0.79 8.43 16.83
N MET A 166 1.33 7.21 16.89
CA MET A 166 1.49 6.45 18.15
C MET A 166 2.92 6.08 18.55
N ALA A 167 3.96 6.66 17.94
CA ALA A 167 5.30 6.61 18.52
C ALA A 167 5.62 7.99 19.11
N PRO A 168 5.58 8.19 20.45
CA PRO A 168 6.24 9.35 21.00
C PRO A 168 7.71 9.30 20.56
N VAL A 169 8.16 10.36 19.90
CA VAL A 169 9.60 10.62 19.76
C VAL A 169 10.08 10.85 21.18
N GLY A 170 10.52 9.77 21.85
CA GLY A 170 11.20 9.87 23.12
C GLY A 170 12.41 10.79 22.93
N PRO A 171 12.67 11.74 23.84
CA PRO A 171 13.85 12.58 23.74
C PRO A 171 15.07 11.67 23.63
N GLY A 172 15.81 11.82 22.54
CA GLY A 172 17.02 11.06 22.29
C GLY A 172 17.92 11.18 23.49
N LEU A 173 18.25 10.03 24.09
CA LEU A 173 19.32 9.93 25.06
C LEU A 173 20.62 10.26 24.30
N LEU A 174 21.04 11.52 24.36
CA LEU A 174 22.42 11.85 24.05
C LEU A 174 23.28 11.17 25.14
N PRO A 175 24.29 10.37 24.78
CA PRO A 175 25.20 9.85 25.79
C PRO A 175 25.93 11.03 26.43
N GLU A 176 25.75 11.18 27.75
CA GLU A 176 26.50 12.14 28.55
C GLU A 176 27.99 11.84 28.38
N ARG A 177 28.72 12.84 27.88
CA ARG A 177 30.18 12.84 27.93
C ARG A 177 30.58 12.96 29.39
N GLN A 178 31.08 11.87 29.98
CA GLN A 178 31.87 11.99 31.20
C GLN A 178 33.19 12.68 30.83
N ALA A 179 33.27 13.97 31.16
CA ALA A 179 34.54 14.67 31.38
C ALA A 179 35.10 14.21 32.73
N GLY A 180 36.43 14.10 32.80
CA GLY A 180 37.13 13.34 33.83
C GLY A 180 37.24 13.97 35.21
N GLY A 181 37.84 13.17 36.08
CA GLY A 181 38.28 13.44 37.44
C GLY A 181 39.08 12.24 37.93
#